data_AF-A0A4R3JPS7-F1
#
_entry.id   AF-A0A4R3JPS7-F1
#
_cell.length_a   1.000
_cell.length_b   1.000
_cell.length_c   1.000
_cell.angle_alpha   90.00
_cell.angle_beta   90.00
_cell.angle_gamma   90.00
#
_symmetry.space_group_name_H-M   'P 1'
#
loop_
_entity.id
_entity.type
_entity.pdbx_description
1 polymer ?
#
loop_
_entity_poly.entity_id
_entity_poly.type
_entity_poly.pdbx_seq_one_letter_code
_entity_poly.pdbx_strand_id
1 'polypeptide(L)'
;MIKTERGTTEIKGDLYETLADYGVITVAVREVLEETIGKERAEEEMQKTMQLSRMSEEERDKYFAKEIEMKAERVVESIRKIIADIK
;
A
#
# COMPACT_ATOMS: atom_id res chain seq x y z
N MET A 1 -6.40 11.61 -18.51
CA MET A 1 -6.84 10.24 -18.90
C MET A 1 -6.05 9.23 -18.09
N ILE A 2 -6.76 8.43 -17.31
CA ILE A 2 -6.19 7.33 -16.54
C ILE A 2 -6.74 6.02 -17.11
N LYS A 3 -5.84 5.11 -17.49
CA LYS A 3 -6.19 3.77 -17.95
C LYS A 3 -5.54 2.75 -17.05
N THR A 4 -6.33 1.85 -16.48
CA THR A 4 -5.82 0.71 -15.70
C THR A 4 -6.11 -0.58 -16.44
N GLU A 5 -5.06 -1.34 -16.77
CA GLU A 5 -5.17 -2.62 -17.48
C GLU A 5 -4.06 -3.58 -17.01
N ARG A 6 -4.42 -4.84 -16.72
CA ARG A 6 -3.46 -5.90 -16.33
C ARG A 6 -2.50 -5.51 -15.20
N GLY A 7 -2.98 -4.76 -14.20
CA GLY A 7 -2.15 -4.30 -13.08
C GLY A 7 -1.21 -3.14 -13.40
N THR A 8 -1.31 -2.56 -14.60
CA THR A 8 -0.59 -1.34 -14.99
C THR A 8 -1.55 -0.16 -15.03
N THR A 9 -1.04 1.03 -14.72
CA THR A 9 -1.78 2.28 -14.82
C THR A 9 -1.01 3.25 -15.73
N GLU A 10 -1.67 3.71 -16.78
CA GLU A 10 -1.17 4.73 -17.69
C GLU A 10 -1.91 6.04 -17.41
N ILE A 11 -1.17 7.12 -17.18
CA ILE A 11 -1.71 8.46 -16.94
C ILE A 11 -1.20 9.38 -18.05
N LYS A 12 -2.13 9.98 -18.80
CA LYS A 12 -1.87 10.96 -19.86
C LYS A 12 -2.67 12.22 -19.62
N GLY A 13 -2.01 13.36 -19.71
CA GLY A 13 -2.61 14.68 -19.60
C GLY A 13 -1.53 15.74 -19.51
N ASP A 14 -1.94 17.00 -19.51
CA ASP A 14 -1.03 18.08 -19.11
C ASP A 14 -0.76 18.04 -17.59
N LEU A 15 0.12 18.93 -17.11
CA LEU A 15 0.49 19.00 -15.70
C LEU A 15 -0.74 19.21 -14.79
N TYR A 16 -1.66 20.08 -15.19
CA TYR A 16 -2.79 20.45 -14.36
C TYR A 16 -3.86 19.36 -14.34
N GLU A 17 -4.12 18.74 -15.48
CA GLU A 17 -4.98 17.56 -15.59
C GLU A 17 -4.44 16.42 -14.71
N THR A 18 -3.14 16.16 -14.77
CA THR A 18 -2.50 15.09 -13.98
C THR A 18 -2.57 15.36 -12.48
N LEU A 19 -2.36 16.61 -12.05
CA LEU A 19 -2.46 16.98 -10.63
C LEU A 19 -3.90 16.90 -10.12
N ALA A 20 -4.88 17.30 -10.93
CA ALA A 20 -6.29 17.18 -10.59
C ALA A 20 -6.70 15.70 -10.45
N ASP A 21 -6.31 14.87 -11.43
CA ASP A 21 -6.53 13.43 -11.43
C ASP A 21 -5.91 12.77 -10.17
N TYR A 22 -4.66 13.11 -9.85
CA TYR A 22 -3.96 12.62 -8.66
C TYR A 22 -4.69 13.00 -7.36
N GLY A 23 -5.16 14.24 -7.25
CA GLY A 23 -5.90 14.72 -6.08
C GLY A 23 -7.20 13.95 -5.86
N VAL A 24 -8.00 13.76 -6.91
CA VAL A 24 -9.28 13.03 -6.83
C VAL A 24 -9.05 11.57 -6.45
N ILE A 25 -8.09 10.89 -7.07
CA ILE A 25 -7.75 9.50 -6.71
C ILE A 25 -7.33 9.40 -5.25
N THR A 26 -6.43 10.29 -4.80
CA THR A 26 -5.90 10.24 -3.43
C THR A 26 -7.01 10.39 -2.39
N VAL A 27 -7.99 11.26 -2.65
CA VAL A 27 -9.16 11.43 -1.77
C VAL A 27 -10.01 10.16 -1.74
N ALA A 28 -10.38 9.63 -2.89
CA ALA A 28 -11.22 8.43 -2.98
C ALA A 28 -10.55 7.20 -2.34
N VAL A 29 -9.24 7.02 -2.53
CA VAL A 29 -8.46 5.94 -1.89
C VAL A 29 -8.45 6.11 -0.38
N ARG A 30 -8.21 7.33 0.12
CA ARG A 30 -8.23 7.59 1.57
C ARG A 30 -9.57 7.23 2.18
N GLU A 31 -10.69 7.64 1.57
CA GLU A 31 -12.03 7.34 2.08
C GLU A 31 -12.25 5.83 2.24
N VAL A 32 -11.91 5.04 1.21
CA VAL A 32 -12.01 3.57 1.27
C VAL A 32 -11.13 2.97 2.37
N LEU A 33 -9.91 3.48 2.55
CA LEU A 33 -9.01 3.02 3.61
C LEU A 33 -9.55 3.38 5.00
N GLU A 34 -10.01 4.62 5.21
CA GLU A 34 -10.57 5.06 6.49
C GLU A 34 -11.78 4.20 6.90
N GLU A 35 -12.65 3.85 5.94
CA GLU A 35 -13.79 2.94 6.18
C GLU A 35 -13.35 1.50 6.50
N THR A 36 -12.29 1.01 5.84
CA THR A 36 -11.89 -0.40 5.94
C THR A 36 -11.02 -0.70 7.16
N ILE A 37 -10.05 0.18 7.44
CA ILE A 37 -9.01 -0.05 8.45
C ILE A 37 -8.99 0.99 9.57
N GLY A 38 -9.94 1.94 9.55
CA GLY A 38 -10.03 3.03 10.52
C GLY A 38 -9.10 4.19 10.18
N LYS A 39 -9.48 5.38 10.64
CA LYS A 39 -8.83 6.64 10.25
C LYS A 39 -7.35 6.72 10.58
N GLU A 40 -6.97 6.34 11.80
CA GLU A 40 -5.58 6.42 12.27
C GLU A 40 -4.66 5.53 11.42
N ARG A 41 -5.06 4.27 11.20
CA ARG A 41 -4.28 3.32 10.41
C ARG A 41 -4.27 3.67 8.92
N ALA A 42 -5.37 4.22 8.39
CA ALA A 42 -5.42 4.73 7.03
C ALA A 42 -4.40 5.86 6.81
N GLU A 43 -4.30 6.81 7.73
CA GLU A 43 -3.30 7.88 7.67
C GLU A 43 -1.86 7.33 7.66
N GLU A 44 -1.55 6.36 8.52
CA GLU A 44 -0.24 5.71 8.54
C GLU A 44 0.11 5.04 7.20
N GLU A 45 -0.82 4.28 6.61
CA GLU A 45 -0.60 3.60 5.33
C GLU A 45 -0.48 4.59 4.16
N MET A 46 -1.24 5.69 4.18
CA MET A 46 -1.12 6.78 3.20
C MET A 46 0.26 7.45 3.28
N GLN A 47 0.75 7.72 4.50
CA GLN A 47 2.10 8.28 4.71
C GLN A 47 3.20 7.33 4.24
N LYS A 48 3.09 6.02 4.54
CA LYS A 48 4.03 5.00 4.02
C LYS A 48 4.04 5.00 2.49
N THR A 49 2.88 5.03 1.85
CA THR A 49 2.76 5.08 0.39
C THR A 49 3.44 6.31 -0.20
N MET A 50 3.31 7.47 0.45
CA MET A 50 4.00 8.71 0.06
C MET A 50 5.53 8.61 0.23
N GLN A 51 6.03 7.85 1.19
CA GLN A 51 7.46 7.59 1.32
C GLN A 51 7.96 6.66 0.20
N LEU A 52 7.20 5.61 -0.11
CA LEU A 52 7.52 4.67 -1.19
C LEU A 52 7.57 5.35 -2.56
N SER A 53 6.74 6.37 -2.81
CA SER A 53 6.75 7.10 -4.09
C SER A 53 8.06 7.86 -4.34
N ARG A 54 8.85 8.13 -3.29
CA ARG A 54 10.15 8.81 -3.36
C ARG A 54 11.33 7.85 -3.53
N MET A 55 11.09 6.55 -3.38
CA MET A 55 12.12 5.53 -3.53
C MET A 55 12.33 5.17 -5.00
N SER A 56 13.54 4.71 -5.33
CA SER A 56 13.81 4.04 -6.59
C SER A 56 13.03 2.71 -6.70
N GLU A 57 12.95 2.15 -7.90
CA GLU A 57 12.30 0.86 -8.14
C GLU A 57 12.97 -0.26 -7.33
N GLU A 58 14.31 -0.34 -7.34
CA GLU A 58 15.06 -1.35 -6.56
C GLU A 58 14.82 -1.23 -5.05
N GLU A 59 14.70 -0.01 -4.52
CA GLU A 59 14.41 0.23 -3.10
C GLU A 59 12.99 -0.21 -2.74
N ARG A 60 12.02 0.05 -3.62
CA ARG A 60 10.64 -0.42 -3.45
C ARG A 60 10.57 -1.95 -3.47
N ASP A 61 11.26 -2.60 -4.40
CA ASP A 61 11.28 -4.07 -4.50
C ASP A 61 11.84 -4.71 -3.23
N LYS A 62 12.96 -4.17 -2.71
CA LYS A 62 13.54 -4.61 -1.44
C LYS A 62 12.59 -4.38 -0.26
N TYR A 63 11.90 -3.23 -0.25
CA TYR A 63 10.92 -2.92 0.78
C TYR A 63 9.78 -3.94 0.79
N PHE A 64 9.18 -4.23 -0.37
CA PHE A 64 8.07 -5.17 -0.48
C PHE A 64 8.49 -6.60 -0.16
N ALA A 65 9.68 -7.04 -0.61
CA ALA A 65 10.21 -8.35 -0.27
C ALA A 65 10.34 -8.53 1.25
N LYS A 66 10.88 -7.52 1.95
CA LYS A 66 11.03 -7.54 3.41
C LYS A 66 9.68 -7.54 4.13
N GLU A 67 8.72 -6.74 3.68
CA GLU A 67 7.37 -6.72 4.26
C GLU A 67 6.65 -8.07 4.13
N ILE A 68 6.81 -8.75 2.99
CA ILE A 68 6.27 -10.09 2.77
C ILE A 68 6.91 -11.10 3.72
N GLU A 69 8.24 -11.08 3.84
CA GLU A 69 9.00 -11.95 4.73
C GLU A 69 8.57 -11.76 6.20
N MET A 70 8.52 -10.52 6.68
CA MET A 70 8.09 -10.21 8.05
C MET A 70 6.65 -10.66 8.34
N LYS A 71 5.73 -10.53 7.37
CA LYS A 71 4.36 -11.02 7.53
C LYS A 71 4.32 -12.56 7.57
N ALA A 72 5.10 -13.24 6.75
CA ALA A 72 5.21 -14.70 6.76
C ALA A 72 5.76 -15.20 8.11
N GLU A 73 6.80 -14.57 8.65
CA GLU A 73 7.37 -14.92 9.97
C GLU A 73 6.35 -14.77 11.10
N ARG A 74 5.56 -13.69 11.10
CA ARG A 74 4.49 -13.49 12.10
C ARG A 74 3.45 -14.61 12.05
N VAL A 75 3.05 -15.05 10.85
CA VAL A 75 2.13 -16.17 10.69
C VAL A 75 2.72 -17.47 11.25
N VAL A 76 3.99 -17.76 10.94
CA VAL A 76 4.69 -18.93 11.47
C VAL A 76 4.74 -18.90 13.00
N GLU A 77 5.05 -17.75 13.58
CA GLU A 77 5.12 -17.58 15.03
C GLU A 77 3.76 -17.75 15.71
N SER A 78 2.69 -17.19 15.13
CA SER A 78 1.32 -17.41 15.61
C SER A 78 0.94 -18.89 15.59
N ILE A 79 1.30 -19.64 14.53
CA ILE A 79 1.06 -21.08 14.45
C ILE A 79 1.83 -21.84 15.55
N ARG A 80 3.09 -21.49 15.79
CA ARG A 80 3.92 -22.14 16.83
C ARG A 80 3.30 -21.97 18.22
N LYS A 81 2.79 -20.78 18.55
CA LYS A 81 2.12 -20.53 19.84
C LYS A 81 0.87 -21.38 20.01
N ILE A 82 0.01 -21.45 18.98
CA ILE A 82 -1.19 -22.31 19.00
C ILE A 82 -0.82 -23.78 19.24
N ILE A 83 0.22 -24.30 18.56
CA ILE A 83 0.68 -25.69 18.74
C ILE A 83 1.20 -25.93 20.17
N ALA A 84 1.87 -24.93 20.76
CA ALA A 84 2.38 -25.03 22.13
C ALA A 84 1.24 -25.06 23.16
N ASP A 85 0.18 -24.27 22.96
CA ASP A 85 -0.97 -24.18 23.87
C ASP A 85 -1.88 -25.42 23.81
N ILE A 86 -1.77 -26.25 22.76
CA ILE A 86 -2.54 -27.51 22.61
C ILE A 86 -1.87 -28.70 23.34
N LYS A 87 -0.59 -28.59 23.72
CA LYS A 87 0.18 -29.64 24.42
C LYS A 87 0.08 -29.53 25.93
#